data_AF-A0A8T4LGM9-F1
#
_entry.id   AF-A0A8T4LGM9-F1
#
_cell.length_a   1.000
_cell.length_b   1.000
_cell.length_c   1.000
_cell.angle_alpha   90.00
_cell.angle_beta   90.00
_cell.angle_gamma   90.00
#
_symmetry.space_group_name_H-M   'P 1'
#
loop_
_entity.id
_entity.type
_entity.pdbx_description
1 polymer ?
#
loop_
_entity_poly.entity_id
_entity_poly.type
_entity_poly.pdbx_seq_one_letter_code
_entity_poly.pdbx_strand_id
1 'polypeptide(L)'
;MFTKRGQSLPINTIVIAILALLVLVFVILFATGSFGSLFGQTQNIAESSDTSIVAAQTKCAQWCLTAQSSKTLGEWTSSKFCKDIQLIDTNGDGESENYLCNSEVISAACSTQIGGGQITQADCQ
;
A
#
# COMPACT_ATOMS: atom_id res chain seq x y z
N MET A 1 36.38 -57.05 -7.70
CA MET A 1 35.33 -56.31 -8.43
C MET A 1 34.32 -55.82 -7.40
N PHE A 2 34.43 -54.56 -6.96
CA PHE A 2 33.62 -54.03 -5.85
C PHE A 2 32.23 -53.64 -6.37
N THR A 3 31.32 -54.60 -6.42
CA THR A 3 29.90 -54.32 -6.60
C THR A 3 29.37 -53.77 -5.28
N LYS A 4 29.34 -52.44 -5.13
CA LYS A 4 28.47 -51.78 -4.15
C LYS A 4 27.03 -52.10 -4.56
N ARG A 5 26.45 -53.12 -3.92
CA ARG A 5 25.03 -53.46 -4.05
C ARG A 5 24.25 -52.23 -3.60
N GLY A 6 23.53 -51.62 -4.53
CA GLY A 6 22.56 -50.58 -4.20
C GLY A 6 21.64 -51.13 -3.13
N GLN A 7 21.71 -50.56 -1.94
CA GLN A 7 20.78 -50.81 -0.86
C GLN A 7 19.41 -50.52 -1.43
N SER A 8 18.61 -51.55 -1.68
CA SER A 8 17.24 -51.41 -2.18
C SER A 8 16.48 -50.65 -1.11
N LEU A 9 16.38 -49.32 -1.26
CA LEU A 9 15.54 -48.54 -0.39
C LEU A 9 14.13 -49.16 -0.50
N PRO A 10 13.47 -49.44 0.64
CA PRO A 10 12.13 -49.97 0.62
C PRO A 10 11.27 -49.07 -0.29
N ILE A 11 10.45 -49.66 -1.16
CA ILE A 11 9.60 -48.90 -2.10
C ILE A 11 8.80 -47.82 -1.36
N ASN A 12 8.39 -48.10 -0.12
CA ASN A 12 7.72 -47.14 0.75
C ASN A 12 8.57 -45.88 1.04
N THR A 13 9.88 -46.03 1.26
CA THR A 13 10.80 -44.91 1.47
C THR A 13 10.95 -44.06 0.21
N ILE A 14 10.97 -44.67 -0.97
CA ILE A 14 11.03 -43.93 -2.24
C ILE A 14 9.75 -43.12 -2.44
N VAL A 15 8.59 -43.72 -2.17
CA VAL A 15 7.29 -43.05 -2.28
C VAL A 15 7.21 -41.87 -1.31
N ILE A 16 7.59 -42.05 -0.04
CA ILE A 16 7.59 -40.99 0.97
C ILE A 16 8.56 -39.86 0.57
N ALA A 17 9.74 -40.19 0.05
CA ALA A 17 10.72 -39.19 -0.36
C ALA A 17 10.19 -38.31 -1.50
N ILE A 18 9.51 -38.89 -2.50
CA ILE A 18 8.91 -38.14 -3.60
C ILE A 18 7.77 -37.24 -3.11
N LEU A 19 6.88 -37.77 -2.25
CA LEU A 19 5.78 -36.99 -1.68
C LEU A 19 6.29 -35.80 -0.84
N ALA A 20 7.32 -36.02 -0.01
CA ALA A 20 7.93 -34.95 0.77
C ALA A 20 8.55 -33.86 -0.12
N LEU A 21 9.18 -34.24 -1.23
CA LEU A 21 9.76 -33.31 -2.19
C LEU A 21 8.68 -32.48 -2.89
N LEU A 22 7.55 -33.10 -3.29
CA LEU A 22 6.41 -32.38 -3.86
C LEU A 22 5.82 -31.36 -2.88
N VAL A 23 5.61 -31.76 -1.62
CA VAL A 23 5.10 -30.85 -0.59
C VAL A 23 6.05 -29.67 -0.38
N LEU A 24 7.36 -29.92 -0.34
CA LEU A 24 8.36 -28.86 -0.19
C LEU A 24 8.30 -27.83 -1.35
N VAL A 25 8.15 -28.31 -2.59
CA VAL A 25 7.99 -27.43 -3.76
C VAL A 25 6.75 -26.56 -3.63
N PHE A 26 5.62 -27.13 -3.20
CA PHE A 26 4.40 -26.34 -2.96
C PHE A 26 4.60 -25.30 -1.87
N VAL A 27 5.25 -25.64 -0.74
CA VAL A 27 5.52 -24.68 0.35
C VAL A 27 6.35 -23.51 -0.15
N ILE A 28 7.39 -23.76 -0.96
CA ILE A 28 8.20 -22.68 -1.55
C ILE A 28 7.34 -21.82 -2.48
N LEU A 29 6.52 -22.41 -3.35
CA LEU A 29 5.65 -21.66 -4.27
C LEU A 29 4.63 -20.80 -3.53
N PHE A 30 4.02 -21.30 -2.46
CA PHE A 30 3.10 -20.49 -1.64
C PHE A 30 3.84 -19.42 -0.83
N ALA A 31 5.01 -19.75 -0.27
CA ALA A 31 5.83 -18.80 0.48
C ALA A 31 6.37 -17.68 -0.43
N THR A 32 6.85 -17.97 -1.64
CA THR A 32 7.36 -16.94 -2.56
C THR A 32 6.25 -16.23 -3.32
N GLY A 33 5.16 -16.93 -3.66
CA GLY A 33 4.03 -16.37 -4.42
C GLY A 33 3.10 -15.49 -3.59
N SER A 34 2.92 -15.78 -2.31
CA SER A 34 1.99 -15.04 -1.44
C SER A 34 2.64 -13.90 -0.63
N PHE A 35 3.95 -13.94 -0.37
CA PHE A 35 4.61 -12.88 0.41
C PHE A 35 5.05 -11.67 -0.41
N GLY A 36 5.30 -11.84 -1.72
CA GLY A 36 5.76 -10.75 -2.59
C GLY A 36 4.73 -9.62 -2.74
N SER A 37 3.43 -9.93 -2.75
CA SER A 37 2.36 -8.94 -2.91
C SER A 37 2.00 -8.21 -1.60
N LEU A 38 2.36 -8.76 -0.44
CA LEU A 38 2.07 -8.14 0.87
C LEU A 38 3.24 -7.34 1.43
N PHE A 39 4.48 -7.74 1.15
CA PHE A 39 5.68 -7.02 1.61
C PHE A 39 6.05 -5.82 0.72
N GLY A 40 5.53 -5.75 -0.51
CA GLY A 40 5.66 -4.60 -1.40
C GLY A 40 4.78 -3.39 -1.03
N GLN A 41 3.86 -3.54 -0.06
CA GLN A 41 2.85 -2.52 0.26
C GLN A 41 3.17 -1.69 1.52
N THR A 42 4.44 -1.61 1.92
CA THR A 42 4.86 -0.83 3.13
C THR A 42 6.02 0.13 2.89
N GLN A 43 6.56 0.22 1.67
CA GLN A 43 7.48 1.29 1.31
C GLN A 43 6.93 2.08 0.13
N ASN A 44 6.20 3.16 0.44
CA ASN A 44 6.20 4.39 -0.34
C ASN A 44 6.34 4.23 -1.87
N ILE A 45 5.35 3.60 -2.50
CA ILE A 45 5.04 3.80 -3.92
C ILE A 45 3.65 4.44 -3.81
N ALA A 46 3.45 5.76 -3.76
CA ALA A 46 3.85 6.72 -4.80
C ALA A 46 3.85 6.05 -6.18
N GLU A 47 2.83 5.23 -6.41
CA GLU A 47 2.51 4.69 -7.72
C GLU A 47 1.87 5.88 -8.42
N SER A 48 2.71 6.63 -9.14
CA SER A 48 2.35 7.59 -10.17
C SER A 48 1.58 6.86 -11.28
N SER A 49 0.47 6.25 -10.92
CA SER A 49 -0.66 6.09 -11.81
C SER A 49 -1.30 7.46 -11.79
N ASP A 50 -1.31 8.14 -12.93
CA ASP A 50 -1.96 9.44 -13.09
C ASP A 50 -3.32 9.37 -12.43
N THR A 51 -3.40 9.95 -11.23
CA THR A 51 -4.61 9.85 -10.43
C THR A 51 -5.47 10.94 -10.99
N SER A 52 -6.55 10.58 -11.70
CA SER A 52 -7.48 11.57 -12.21
C SER A 52 -7.94 12.50 -11.08
N ILE A 53 -8.25 13.75 -11.39
CA ILE A 53 -8.72 14.74 -10.41
C ILE A 53 -9.85 14.16 -9.54
N VAL A 54 -10.76 13.38 -10.13
CA VAL A 54 -11.87 12.72 -9.43
C VAL A 54 -11.38 11.66 -8.43
N ALA A 55 -10.38 10.86 -8.80
CA ALA A 55 -9.79 9.88 -7.90
C ALA A 55 -9.01 10.57 -6.77
N ALA A 56 -8.30 11.66 -7.06
CA ALA A 56 -7.60 12.48 -6.07
C ALA A 56 -8.58 13.11 -5.07
N GLN A 57 -9.70 13.66 -5.55
CA GLN A 57 -10.78 14.17 -4.70
C GLN A 57 -11.35 13.09 -3.79
N THR A 58 -11.57 11.88 -4.32
CA THR A 58 -12.09 10.75 -3.53
C THR A 58 -11.11 10.33 -2.43
N LYS A 59 -9.80 10.23 -2.75
CA LYS A 59 -8.74 9.95 -1.77
C LYS A 59 -8.69 11.03 -0.68
N CYS A 60 -8.71 12.30 -1.07
CA CYS A 60 -8.72 13.42 -0.14
C CYS A 60 -9.96 13.44 0.75
N ALA A 61 -11.14 13.09 0.22
CA ALA A 61 -12.35 12.93 1.03
C ALA A 61 -12.22 11.81 2.07
N GLN A 62 -11.61 10.68 1.72
CA GLN A 62 -11.34 9.59 2.66
C GLN A 62 -10.34 9.99 3.76
N TRP A 63 -9.28 10.70 3.39
CA TRP A 63 -8.34 11.21 4.39
C TRP A 63 -8.95 12.30 5.26
N CYS A 64 -9.83 13.12 4.71
CA CYS A 64 -10.60 14.08 5.48
C CYS A 64 -11.41 13.39 6.59
N LEU A 65 -12.13 12.31 6.27
CA LEU A 65 -12.88 11.54 7.28
C LEU A 65 -11.96 11.02 8.40
N THR A 66 -10.73 10.65 8.06
CA THR A 66 -9.74 10.22 9.04
C THR A 66 -9.22 11.40 9.87
N ALA A 67 -8.90 12.53 9.23
CA ALA A 67 -8.45 13.75 9.88
C ALA A 67 -9.52 14.38 10.80
N GLN A 68 -10.80 14.17 10.51
CA GLN A 68 -11.89 14.62 11.39
C GLN A 68 -11.85 13.98 12.79
N SER A 69 -11.21 12.81 12.93
CA SER A 69 -11.01 12.18 14.23
C SER A 69 -9.90 12.81 15.08
N SER A 70 -9.14 13.76 14.53
CA SER A 70 -8.10 14.50 15.25
C SER A 70 -8.67 15.29 16.42
N LYS A 71 -8.02 15.20 17.57
CA LYS A 71 -8.38 15.87 18.81
C LYS A 71 -7.56 17.12 19.08
N THR A 72 -6.48 17.32 18.32
CA THR A 72 -5.58 18.47 18.44
C THR A 72 -5.22 19.01 17.05
N LEU A 73 -4.85 20.29 16.99
CA LEU A 73 -4.38 20.92 15.75
C LEU A 73 -3.12 20.22 15.21
N GLY A 74 -2.25 19.72 16.10
CA GLY A 74 -1.07 18.95 15.71
C GLY A 74 -1.43 17.65 14.99
N GLU A 75 -2.44 16.93 15.47
CA GLU A 75 -2.93 15.72 14.80
C GLU A 75 -3.55 16.05 13.43
N TRP A 76 -4.32 17.13 13.33
CA TRP A 76 -4.93 17.59 12.07
C TRP A 76 -3.87 17.94 11.02
N THR A 77 -2.93 18.83 11.37
CA THR A 77 -1.83 19.26 10.49
C THR A 77 -0.91 18.11 10.10
N SER A 78 -0.77 17.09 10.96
CA SER A 78 -0.01 15.87 10.66
C SER A 78 -0.76 14.83 9.84
N SER A 79 -2.06 15.03 9.60
CA SER A 79 -2.90 14.06 8.90
C SER A 79 -2.50 13.91 7.42
N LYS A 80 -2.85 12.76 6.83
CA LYS A 80 -2.66 12.54 5.39
C LYS A 80 -3.37 13.58 4.53
N PHE A 81 -4.50 14.10 4.99
CA PHE A 81 -5.21 15.15 4.27
C PHE A 81 -4.35 16.41 4.08
N CYS A 82 -3.57 16.82 5.08
CA CYS A 82 -2.75 18.02 5.01
C CYS A 82 -1.37 17.80 4.36
N LYS A 83 -0.80 16.58 4.45
CA LYS A 83 0.60 16.32 4.07
C LYS A 83 0.79 15.47 2.84
N ASP A 84 -0.19 14.64 2.48
CA ASP A 84 -0.01 13.70 1.39
C ASP A 84 -0.19 14.38 0.03
N ILE A 85 0.70 14.05 -0.90
CA ILE A 85 0.76 14.67 -2.23
C ILE A 85 0.04 13.75 -3.22
N GLN A 86 -0.86 14.32 -4.00
CA GLN A 86 -1.47 13.66 -5.15
C GLN A 86 -0.66 13.98 -6.41
N LEU A 87 -0.43 12.93 -7.20
CA LEU A 87 0.23 13.01 -8.50
C LEU A 87 -0.85 12.99 -9.58
N ILE A 88 -1.04 14.12 -10.25
CA ILE A 88 -2.09 14.31 -11.26
C ILE A 88 -1.43 14.91 -12.49
N ASP A 89 -1.55 14.27 -13.65
CA ASP A 89 -1.23 14.91 -14.93
C ASP A 89 -2.40 15.82 -15.34
N THR A 90 -2.24 17.12 -15.13
CA THR A 90 -3.28 18.12 -15.41
C THR A 90 -3.20 18.64 -16.85
N ASN A 91 -2.02 18.54 -17.46
CA ASN A 91 -1.71 19.19 -18.73
C ASN A 91 -1.69 18.19 -19.93
N GLY A 92 -1.72 16.88 -19.64
CA GLY A 92 -1.74 15.79 -20.61
C GLY A 92 -0.40 15.52 -21.29
N ASP A 93 0.73 15.94 -20.70
CA ASP A 93 2.08 15.73 -21.22
C ASP A 93 2.69 14.38 -20.81
N GLY A 94 1.98 13.61 -19.98
CA GLY A 94 2.43 12.32 -19.46
C GLY A 94 3.35 12.43 -18.24
N GLU A 95 3.51 13.62 -17.66
CA GLU A 95 4.20 13.87 -16.40
C GLU A 95 3.19 14.32 -15.33
N SER A 96 3.21 13.65 -14.17
CA SER A 96 2.30 14.03 -13.09
C SER A 96 2.83 15.23 -12.28
N GLU A 97 1.96 16.17 -11.94
CA GLU A 97 2.28 17.27 -11.03
C GLU A 97 1.82 17.00 -9.58
N ASN A 98 2.50 17.65 -8.64
CA ASN A 98 2.27 17.49 -7.21
C ASN A 98 1.20 18.45 -6.69
N TYR A 99 0.09 17.91 -6.17
CA TYR A 99 -0.99 18.69 -5.56
C TYR A 99 -1.34 18.20 -4.17
N LEU A 100 -1.51 19.14 -3.23
CA LEU A 100 -2.11 18.85 -1.92
C LEU A 100 -3.63 18.81 -2.02
N CYS A 101 -4.28 18.11 -1.09
CA CYS A 101 -5.74 18.02 -1.05
C CYS A 101 -6.43 19.39 -0.92
N ASN A 102 -5.79 20.34 -0.26
CA ASN A 102 -6.28 21.71 -0.10
C ASN A 102 -5.89 22.65 -1.27
N SER A 103 -5.25 22.14 -2.32
CA SER A 103 -4.93 22.92 -3.53
C SER A 103 -6.19 23.33 -4.29
N GLU A 104 -6.10 24.38 -5.10
CA GLU A 104 -7.20 24.84 -5.96
C GLU A 104 -7.57 23.80 -7.04
N VAL A 105 -6.61 22.96 -7.45
CA VAL A 105 -6.82 21.93 -8.49
C VAL A 105 -7.69 20.78 -7.97
N ILE A 106 -7.43 20.28 -6.76
CA ILE A 106 -8.24 19.22 -6.16
C ILE A 106 -9.49 19.81 -5.52
N SER A 107 -9.35 20.95 -4.84
CA SER A 107 -10.42 21.69 -4.16
C SER A 107 -11.19 20.87 -3.12
N ALA A 108 -10.53 19.91 -2.44
CA ALA A 108 -11.20 19.08 -1.45
C ALA A 108 -11.49 19.87 -0.16
N ALA A 109 -12.78 20.05 0.16
CA ALA A 109 -13.20 20.69 1.40
C ALA A 109 -13.11 19.72 2.58
N CYS A 110 -12.51 20.15 3.69
CA CYS A 110 -12.43 19.42 4.94
C CYS A 110 -12.43 20.36 6.15
N SER A 111 -13.17 19.98 7.19
CA SER A 111 -13.14 20.69 8.48
C SER A 111 -13.47 19.75 9.64
N THR A 112 -13.01 20.08 10.84
CA THR A 112 -13.34 19.39 12.10
C THR A 112 -13.51 20.39 13.25
N GLN A 113 -13.98 19.92 14.41
CA GLN A 113 -14.17 20.72 15.63
C GLN A 113 -13.17 20.28 16.69
N ILE A 114 -12.26 21.17 17.08
CA ILE A 114 -11.22 20.90 18.09
C ILE A 114 -11.31 21.95 19.19
N GLY A 115 -11.54 21.52 20.43
CA GLY A 115 -11.60 22.44 21.58
C GLY A 115 -12.68 23.52 21.48
N GLY A 116 -13.75 23.30 20.69
CA GLY A 116 -14.81 24.28 20.44
C GLY A 116 -14.53 25.29 19.32
N GLY A 117 -13.38 25.17 18.64
CA GLY A 117 -13.05 25.92 17.43
C GLY A 117 -13.18 25.06 16.17
N GLN A 118 -13.63 25.67 15.08
CA GLN A 118 -13.64 25.03 13.76
C GLN A 118 -12.24 25.10 13.14
N ILE A 119 -11.69 23.95 12.80
CA ILE A 119 -10.45 23.78 12.05
C ILE A 119 -10.81 23.35 10.63
N THR A 120 -10.11 23.87 9.64
CA THR A 120 -10.41 23.72 8.21
C THR A 120 -9.18 23.31 7.41
N GLN A 121 -9.35 23.05 6.12
CA GLN A 121 -8.23 22.80 5.21
C GLN A 121 -7.22 23.96 5.11
N ALA A 122 -7.61 25.17 5.51
CA ALA A 122 -6.72 26.33 5.55
C ALA A 122 -5.68 26.21 6.67
N ASP A 123 -5.98 25.44 7.71
CA ASP A 123 -5.13 25.23 8.88
C ASP A 123 -4.09 24.12 8.68
N CYS A 124 -3.89 23.64 7.45
CA CYS A 124 -2.91 22.60 7.09
C CYS A 124 -1.45 23.13 6.95
N GLN A 125 -1.19 24.40 7.31
CA GLN A 125 0.11 25.06 7.14
C GLN A 125 1.21 24.54 8.07
#